data_AF-A0A7C3U2G9-F1
#
_entry.id   AF-A0A7C3U2G9-F1
#
_cell.length_a   1.000
_cell.length_b   1.000
_cell.length_c   1.000
_cell.angle_alpha   90.00
_cell.angle_beta   90.00
_cell.angle_gamma   90.00
#
_symmetry.space_group_name_H-M   'P 1'
#
loop_
_entity.id
_entity.type
_entity.pdbx_description
1 polymer ?
#
loop_
_entity_poly.entity_id
_entity_poly.type
_entity_poly.pdbx_seq_one_letter_code
_entity_poly.pdbx_strand_id
1 'polypeptide(L)' 'MARQCQICGKKYKAVWRRVKLRGKYNPTTKKKQKPNLQWFKLPSGKRILVCAKCKKLLSKEMY' A
#
# COMPACT_ATOMS: atom_id res chain seq x y z
N MET A 1 16.45 0.01 3.13
CA MET A 1 15.12 -0.11 3.77
C MET A 1 14.13 -0.77 2.82
N ALA A 2 13.37 -1.78 3.28
CA ALA A 2 12.31 -2.38 2.48
C ALA A 2 11.22 -1.34 2.17
N ARG A 3 10.71 -1.31 0.91
CA ARG A 3 9.55 -0.47 0.53
C ARG A 3 8.26 -1.06 1.12
N GLN A 4 8.08 -0.88 2.41
CA GLN A 4 6.94 -1.37 3.19
C GLN A 4 6.43 -0.30 4.15
N CYS A 5 5.15 -0.36 4.48
CA CYS A 5 4.59 0.48 5.53
C CYS A 5 5.14 0.04 6.88
N GLN A 6 5.73 0.96 7.65
CA GLN A 6 6.30 0.66 8.96
C GLN A 6 5.25 0.37 10.05
N ILE A 7 3.98 0.72 9.81
CA ILE A 7 2.89 0.54 10.78
C ILE A 7 2.13 -0.77 10.53
N CYS A 8 1.65 -0.98 9.30
CA CYS A 8 0.81 -2.15 8.98
C CYS A 8 1.52 -3.22 8.14
N GLY A 9 2.83 -3.07 7.88
CA GLY A 9 3.61 -4.06 7.13
C GLY A 9 3.24 -4.22 5.66
N LYS A 10 2.34 -3.37 5.11
CA LYS A 10 1.92 -3.45 3.71
C LYS A 10 3.13 -3.36 2.79
N LYS A 11 3.33 -4.45 2.05
CA LYS A 11 4.34 -4.60 0.99
C LYS A 11 3.66 -4.79 -0.37
N TYR A 12 4.47 -4.85 -1.42
CA TYR A 12 3.97 -5.19 -2.74
C TYR A 12 3.28 -6.56 -2.73
N LYS A 13 2.22 -6.70 -3.52
CA LYS A 13 1.54 -7.99 -3.72
C LYS A 13 1.66 -8.39 -5.19
N ALA A 14 1.97 -9.65 -5.43
CA ALA A 14 1.85 -10.23 -6.76
C ALA A 14 0.39 -10.62 -6.98
N VAL A 15 -0.23 -10.12 -8.04
CA VAL A 15 -1.62 -10.42 -8.38
C VAL A 15 -1.73 -10.74 -9.86
N TRP A 16 -2.72 -11.55 -10.22
CA TRP A 16 -3.08 -11.80 -11.60
C TRP A 16 -4.02 -10.71 -12.11
N ARG A 17 -3.75 -10.18 -13.31
CA ARG A 17 -4.78 -9.52 -14.10
C ARG A 17 -5.76 -10.59 -14.55
N ARG A 18 -7.06 -10.33 -14.39
CA ARG A 18 -8.12 -11.21 -14.89
C ARG A 18 -8.90 -10.50 -15.99
N VAL A 19 -9.25 -11.23 -17.03
CA VAL A 19 -10.08 -10.73 -18.14
C VAL A 19 -11.27 -11.68 -18.31
N LYS A 20 -12.47 -11.12 -18.53
CA LYS A 20 -13.68 -11.92 -18.73
C LYS A 20 -13.70 -12.41 -20.17
N LEU A 21 -13.68 -13.73 -20.36
CA LEU A 21 -13.81 -14.38 -21.67
C LEU A 21 -15.04 -15.29 -21.62
N ARG A 22 -15.99 -15.05 -22.53
CA ARG A 22 -17.21 -15.86 -22.75
C ARG A 22 -17.87 -16.37 -21.45
N GLY A 23 -17.93 -15.52 -20.42
CA GLY A 23 -18.59 -15.83 -19.14
C GLY A 23 -17.67 -15.96 -17.91
N LYS A 24 -16.39 -16.32 -18.06
CA LYS A 24 -15.47 -16.56 -16.92
C LYS A 24 -14.29 -15.57 -16.88
N TYR A 25 -13.87 -15.18 -15.68
CA TYR A 25 -12.66 -14.37 -15.47
C TYR A 25 -11.41 -15.26 -15.44
N ASN A 26 -10.62 -15.21 -16.51
CA ASN A 26 -9.39 -15.98 -16.64
C ASN A 26 -8.15 -15.13 -16.28
N PRO A 27 -7.19 -15.66 -15.52
CA PRO A 27 -5.93 -14.98 -15.24
C PRO A 27 -5.08 -14.87 -16.52
N THR A 28 -4.52 -13.69 -16.78
CA THR A 28 -3.71 -13.44 -17.98
C THR A 28 -2.25 -13.17 -17.61
N THR A 29 -1.95 -12.01 -17.03
CA THR A 29 -0.59 -11.60 -16.68
C THR A 29 -0.41 -11.37 -15.19
N LYS A 30 0.74 -11.76 -14.63
CA LYS A 30 1.12 -11.40 -13.26
C LYS A 30 1.57 -9.95 -13.24
N LYS A 31 1.05 -9.16 -12.29
CA LYS A 31 1.50 -7.79 -12.02
C LYS A 31 1.82 -7.59 -10.55
N LYS A 32 2.75 -6.67 -10.27
CA LYS A 32 3.06 -6.22 -8.91
C LYS A 32 2.16 -5.03 -8.55
N GLN A 33 1.27 -5.19 -7.58
CA GLN A 33 0.53 -4.08 -6.97
C GLN A 33 1.36 -3.46 -5.86
N LYS A 34 1.68 -2.16 -6.02
CA LYS A 34 2.44 -1.38 -5.05
C LYS A 34 1.48 -0.72 -4.06
N PRO A 35 1.76 -0.75 -2.74
CA PRO A 35 1.03 0.09 -1.79
C PRO A 35 1.34 1.57 -2.04
N ASN A 36 0.35 2.46 -1.82
CA ASN A 36 0.56 3.91 -1.84
C ASN A 36 1.30 4.32 -0.56
N LEU A 37 2.63 4.25 -0.60
CA LEU A 37 3.54 4.63 0.49
C LEU A 37 3.89 6.11 0.38
N GLN A 38 3.86 6.80 1.52
CA GLN A 38 4.05 8.22 1.66
C GLN A 38 4.93 8.48 2.89
N TRP A 39 5.75 9.52 2.83
CA TRP A 39 6.48 9.98 4.01
C TRP A 39 5.54 10.71 4.96
N PHE A 40 5.69 10.41 6.25
CA PHE A 40 4.99 11.07 7.34
C PHE A 40 6.01 11.56 8.36
N LYS A 41 5.85 12.80 8.81
CA LYS A 41 6.66 13.40 9.87
C LYS A 41 5.96 13.13 11.19
N LEU A 42 6.65 12.45 12.10
CA LEU A 42 6.20 12.29 13.48
C LEU A 42 6.40 13.60 14.26
N PRO A 43 5.63 13.84 15.33
CA PRO A 43 5.82 15.00 16.20
C PRO A 43 7.21 14.99 16.89
N SER A 44 7.83 13.81 17.02
CA SER A 44 9.22 13.64 17.46
C SER A 44 10.29 14.06 16.44
N GLY A 45 9.89 14.64 15.30
CA GLY A 45 10.79 15.12 14.24
C GLY A 45 11.28 14.04 13.26
N LYS A 46 11.10 12.75 13.58
CA LYS A 46 11.49 11.63 12.72
C LYS A 46 10.54 11.45 11.53
N ARG A 47 11.06 10.94 10.41
CA ARG A 47 10.27 10.59 9.23
C ARG A 47 10.10 9.08 9.13
N ILE A 48 8.86 8.64 8.91
CA ILE A 48 8.52 7.23 8.68
C ILE A 48 7.81 7.05 7.34
N LEU A 49 8.03 5.91 6.71
CA LEU A 49 7.37 5.52 5.46
C LEU A 49 6.10 4.74 5.80
N VAL A 50 4.94 5.30 5.45
CA VAL A 50 3.63 4.76 5.83
C VAL A 50 2.67 4.73 4.65
N CYS A 51 1.70 3.82 4.66
CA CYS A 51 0.68 3.82 3.62
C CYS A 51 -0.32 4.98 3.81
N ALA A 52 -0.92 5.46 2.73
CA ALA A 52 -1.86 6.58 2.77
C ALA A 52 -3.02 6.39 3.78
N LYS A 53 -3.51 5.16 3.98
CA LYS A 53 -4.53 4.86 4.99
C LYS A 53 -4.02 5.10 6.42
N CYS A 54 -2.81 4.64 6.73
CA CYS A 54 -2.19 4.87 8.04
C CYS A 54 -1.84 6.34 8.25
N LYS A 55 -1.36 7.04 7.21
CA LYS A 55 -1.12 8.49 7.25
C LYS A 55 -2.39 9.25 7.64
N LYS A 56 -3.54 8.90 7.04
CA LYS A 56 -4.84 9.53 7.34
C LYS A 56 -5.32 9.25 8.77
N LEU A 57 -5.06 8.06 9.31
CA LEU A 57 -5.40 7.73 10.70
C LEU A 57 -4.54 8.55 11.66
N LEU A 58 -3.23 8.56 11.45
CA LEU A 58 -2.29 9.35 12.26
C LEU A 58 -2.62 10.84 12.25
N SER A 59 -2.98 11.39 11.09
CA SER A 59 -3.36 12.82 11.01
C SER A 59 -4.67 13.14 11.73
N LYS A 60 -5.54 12.15 11.96
CA LYS A 60 -6.82 12.34 12.68
C LYS A 60 -6.65 12.22 14.19
N GLU A 61 -5.77 11.35 14.67
CA GLU A 61 -5.51 11.18 16.11
C GLU A 61 -4.67 12.33 16.70
N MET A 62 -4.02 13.12 15.84
CA MET A 62 -3.15 14.23 16.23
C MET A 62 -3.83 15.62 16.17
N TYR A 63 -5.07 15.70 15.69
CA TYR A 63 -5.90 16.91 15.66
C TYR A 63 -7.14 16.67 16.51
#